data_AF-A0A3C0R8T6-F1
#
_entry.id   AF-A0A3C0R8T6-F1
#
_cell.length_a   1.000
_cell.length_b   1.000
_cell.length_c   1.000
_cell.angle_alpha   90.00
_cell.angle_beta   90.00
_cell.angle_gamma   90.00
#
_symmetry.space_group_name_H-M   'P 1'
#
loop_
_entity.id
_entity.type
_entity.pdbx_description
1 polymer ?
#
loop_
_entity_poly.entity_id
_entity_poly.type
_entity_poly.pdbx_seq_one_letter_code
_entity_poly.pdbx_strand_id
1 'polypeptide(L)' 'MKILMVCLGNICRSPLAEGIMQAVAAEAGLDWTVDSAGTANYHVGEPPHRLSQKVSKL' A
#
# COMPACT_ATOMS: atom_id res chain seq x y z
N MET A 1 14.28 -5.88 5.68
CA MET A 1 13.49 -5.03 6.62
C MET A 1 12.00 -5.30 6.40
N LYS A 2 11.12 -5.15 7.40
CA LYS A 2 9.66 -5.32 7.22
C LYS A 2 8.90 -4.04 7.58
N ILE A 3 8.00 -3.59 6.70
CA ILE A 3 7.21 -2.36 6.86
C ILE A 3 5.72 -2.67 6.66
N LEU A 4 4.87 -2.15 7.54
CA LEU A 4 3.41 -2.23 7.43
C LEU A 4 2.81 -0.83 7.35
N MET A 5 2.18 -0.50 6.22
CA MET A 5 1.49 0.78 6.00
C MET A 5 0.07 0.69 6.56
N VAL A 6 -0.34 1.62 7.43
CA VAL A 6 -1.66 1.56 8.08
C VAL A 6 -2.49 2.79 7.78
N CYS A 7 -3.76 2.59 7.38
CA CYS A 7 -4.76 3.65 7.34
C CYS A 7 -6.11 3.14 7.90
N LEU A 8 -7.19 3.90 7.75
CA LEU A 8 -8.50 3.49 8.27
C LEU A 8 -9.05 2.24 7.57
N GLY A 9 -9.22 2.31 6.24
CA GLY A 9 -10.02 1.32 5.49
C GLY A 9 -9.24 0.46 4.51
N ASN A 10 -7.90 0.52 4.51
CA ASN A 10 -7.03 -0.24 3.60
C ASN A 10 -7.33 -0.17 2.08
N ILE A 11 -8.09 0.82 1.59
CA ILE A 11 -8.41 0.91 0.16
C ILE A 11 -7.78 2.10 -0.57
N CYS A 12 -7.47 3.20 0.13
CA CYS A 12 -6.93 4.40 -0.53
C CYS A 12 -5.46 4.61 -0.20
N ARG A 13 -5.16 4.99 1.05
CA ARG A 13 -3.85 5.52 1.46
C ARG A 13 -2.79 4.44 1.62
N SER A 14 -3.08 3.41 2.41
CA SER A 14 -2.08 2.38 2.73
C SER A 14 -1.71 1.48 1.55
N PRO A 15 -2.63 1.04 0.64
CA PRO A 15 -2.20 0.29 -0.55
C PRO A 15 -1.39 1.15 -1.53
N LEU A 16 -1.71 2.44 -1.63
CA LEU A 16 -0.93 3.36 -2.47
C LEU A 16 0.51 3.49 -1.94
N ALA A 17 0.66 3.66 -0.62
CA ALA A 17 1.96 3.72 0.03
C ALA A 17 2.72 2.40 -0.07
N GLU A 18 2.03 1.26 0.03
CA GLU A 18 2.62 -0.06 -0.15
C GLU A 18 3.26 -0.19 -1.55
N GLY A 19 2.49 0.04 -2.61
CA GLY A 19 3.00 -0.07 -3.98
C GLY A 19 4.15 0.90 -4.28
N ILE A 20 4.04 2.15 -3.82
CA ILE A 20 5.10 3.16 -3.99
C ILE A 20 6.38 2.73 -3.26
N MET A 21 6.28 2.27 -2.01
CA MET A 21 7.45 1.87 -1.23
C MET A 21 8.08 0.58 -1.77
N GLN A 22 7.28 -0.35 -2.29
CA GLN A 22 7.80 -1.54 -3.00
C GLN A 22 8.65 -1.13 -4.21
N ALA A 23 8.14 -0.20 -5.04
CA ALA A 23 8.88 0.31 -6.20
C ALA A 23 10.19 1.01 -5.79
N VAL A 24 10.12 1.92 -4.81
CA VAL A 24 11.31 2.66 -4.30
C VAL A 24 12.34 1.71 -3.69
N ALA A 25 11.91 0.67 -2.95
CA ALA A 25 12.82 -0.31 -2.37
C ALA A 25 13.53 -1.13 -3.47
N ALA A 26 12.79 -1.54 -4.51
CA ALA A 26 13.35 -2.26 -5.64
C ALA A 26 14.36 -1.41 -6.42
N GLU A 27 14.04 -0.15 -6.71
CA GLU A 27 14.96 0.81 -7.37
C GLU A 27 16.24 1.05 -6.55
N ALA A 28 16.13 1.06 -5.23
CA ALA A 28 17.27 1.23 -4.32
C ALA A 28 18.06 -0.06 -4.07
N GLY A 29 17.68 -1.21 -4.65
CA GLY A 29 18.33 -2.51 -4.43
C GLY A 29 18.16 -3.04 -3.00
N LEU A 30 17.06 -2.67 -2.34
CA LEU A 30 16.76 -3.02 -0.95
C LEU A 30 15.84 -4.24 -0.89
N ASP A 31 16.26 -5.28 -0.18
CA ASP A 31 15.44 -6.47 0.09
C ASP A 31 14.46 -6.21 1.26
N TRP A 32 13.44 -5.40 0.99
CA TRP A 32 12.43 -4.99 1.96
C TRP A 32 11.08 -5.65 1.65
N THR A 33 10.42 -6.16 2.70
CA THR A 33 9.03 -6.61 2.61
C THR A 33 8.12 -5.47 3.05
N VAL A 34 7.18 -5.08 2.20
CA VAL A 34 6.21 -4.02 2.47
C VAL A 34 4.81 -4.58 2.28
N ASP A 35 3.93 -4.30 3.24
CA ASP A 35 2.53 -4.71 3.25
C ASP A 35 1.64 -3.54 3.73
N SER A 36 0.32 -3.69 3.65
CA SER A 36 -0.64 -2.71 4.17
C SER A 36 -1.81 -3.29 4.96
N ALA A 37 -2.34 -2.50 5.90
CA ALA A 37 -3.49 -2.87 6.73
C ALA A 37 -4.46 -1.69 6.97
N GLY A 38 -5.70 -2.03 7.33
CA GLY A 38 -6.73 -1.12 7.80
C GLY A 38 -6.96 -1.26 9.30
N THR A 39 -7.27 -0.16 10.00
CA THR A 39 -7.70 -0.22 11.42
C THR A 39 -9.18 -0.56 11.59
N ALA A 40 -9.97 -0.44 10.51
CA ALA A 40 -11.37 -0.84 10.46
C ALA A 40 -11.61 -1.93 9.41
N ASN A 41 -12.69 -2.70 9.60
CA ASN A 41 -13.00 -3.87 8.79
C ASN A 41 -14.04 -3.62 7.67
N TYR A 42 -14.27 -2.35 7.29
CA TYR A 42 -15.31 -1.99 6.32
C TYR A 42 -15.08 -2.56 4.91
N HIS A 43 -13.82 -2.74 4.51
CA HIS A 43 -13.44 -3.07 3.13
C HIS A 43 -12.56 -4.32 3.04
N VAL A 44 -12.69 -5.24 3.99
CA VAL A 44 -11.89 -6.48 4.00
C VAL A 44 -12.22 -7.31 2.76
N GLY A 45 -11.20 -7.66 1.99
CA GLY A 45 -11.33 -8.41 0.74
C GLY A 45 -11.68 -7.55 -0.49
N GLU A 46 -11.93 -6.25 -0.31
CA GLU A 46 -12.12 -5.33 -1.43
C GLU A 46 -10.78 -4.91 -2.05
N PRO A 47 -10.73 -4.65 -3.36
CA PRO A 47 -9.54 -4.10 -4.00
C PRO A 47 -9.30 -2.64 -3.56
N PRO A 48 -8.07 -2.12 -3.75
CA PRO A 48 -7.81 -0.70 -3.57
C PRO A 48 -8.78 0.17 -4.38
N HIS A 49 -9.16 1.32 -3.84
CA HIS A 49 -10.11 2.24 -4.45
C HIS A 49 -9.63 2.67 -5.84
N ARG A 50 -10.51 2.60 -6.85
CA ARG A 50 -10.19 2.87 -8.26
C ARG A 50 -9.45 4.19 -8.51
N LEU A 51 -9.79 5.25 -7.77
CA LEU A 51 -9.12 6.55 -7.93
C LEU A 51 -7.71 6.55 -7.34
N SER A 52 -7.46 5.76 -6.29
CA SER A 52 -6.12 5.57 -5.75
C SER A 52 -5.23 4.84 -6.75
N GLN A 53 -5.76 3.80 -7.39
CA GLN A 53 -5.07 3.10 -8.48
C GLN A 53 -4.74 4.04 -9.65
N LYS A 54 -5.69 4.89 -10.04
CA LYS A 54 -5.51 5.84 -11.17
C LYS A 54 -4.40 6.88 -10.91
N VAL A 55 -4.17 7.27 -9.66
CA VAL A 55 -3.14 8.25 -9.31
C VAL A 55 -1.80 7.61 -8.95
N SER A 56 -1.75 6.29 -8.77
CA SER A 56 -0.50 5.56 -8.59
C SER A 56 0.36 5.77 -9.83
N LYS A 57 1.40 6.60 -9.68
CA LYS A 57 2.36 6.95 -10.72
C LYS A 57 3.75 6.79 -10.14
N LEU A 58 4.23 5.55 -10.19
CA LEU A 58 5.61 5.10 -10.08
C LEU A 58 5.66 3.76 -10.81
#